data_AF-A0A5R2N1Z1-F1
#
_entry.id   AF-A0A5R2N1Z1-F1
#
_cell.length_a   1.000
_cell.length_b   1.000
_cell.length_c   1.000
_cell.angle_alpha   90.00
_cell.angle_beta   90.00
_cell.angle_gamma   90.00
#
_symmetry.space_group_name_H-M   'P 1'
#
loop_
_entity.id
_entity.type
_entity.pdbx_description
1 polymer ?
#
loop_
_entity_poly.entity_id
_entity_poly.type
_entity_poly.pdbx_seq_one_letter_code
_entity_poly.pdbx_strand_id
1 'polypeptide(L)'
;ARPLVALRGLTLRAKLGRRYHAGVTLERIEADGQGVAALRWRDAGGRQQHTPCAMIGMGWHLRAETHLADLVGCTFIYDEQWQQWLPKADEMGRAGNGVYLAGDGVRLLGADGAEIAGRLAAAACLSDLGYRAPPASADLRKLERLDLFAR
;
A
#
# COMPACT_ATOMS: atom_id res chain seq x y z
N ALA A 1 -4.41 -17.95 4.85
CA ALA A 1 -3.68 -17.22 5.90
C ALA A 1 -2.16 -17.31 5.69
N ARG A 2 -1.38 -16.22 5.83
CA ARG A 2 0.10 -16.22 5.73
C ARG A 2 0.74 -16.17 7.14
N PRO A 3 0.90 -17.31 7.84
CA PRO A 3 1.35 -17.32 9.24
C PRO A 3 2.74 -16.68 9.44
N LEU A 4 3.61 -16.81 8.44
CA LEU A 4 4.94 -16.19 8.46
C LEU A 4 4.87 -14.65 8.47
N VAL A 5 3.91 -14.04 7.78
CA VAL A 5 3.75 -12.57 7.77
C VAL A 5 3.24 -12.09 9.14
N ALA A 6 2.25 -12.80 9.70
CA ALA A 6 1.76 -12.52 11.06
C ALA A 6 2.88 -12.67 12.10
N LEU A 7 3.70 -13.72 12.00
CA LEU A 7 4.84 -13.95 12.89
C LEU A 7 5.91 -12.86 12.75
N ARG A 8 6.21 -12.42 11.52
CA ARG A 8 7.09 -11.27 11.28
C ARG A 8 6.54 -10.01 11.94
N GLY A 9 5.25 -9.72 11.78
CA GLY A 9 4.59 -8.60 12.45
C GLY A 9 4.70 -8.66 13.97
N LEU A 10 4.42 -9.82 14.57
CA LEU A 10 4.59 -10.06 16.01
C LEU A 10 6.04 -9.85 16.46
N THR A 11 7.01 -10.35 15.70
CA THR A 11 8.44 -10.20 16.00
C THR A 11 8.88 -8.74 15.92
N LEU A 12 8.42 -7.99 14.91
CA LEU A 12 8.69 -6.55 14.81
C LEU A 12 8.11 -5.78 16.00
N ARG A 13 6.86 -6.08 16.39
CA ARG A 13 6.23 -5.50 17.59
C ARG A 13 7.01 -5.82 18.86
N ALA A 14 7.43 -7.08 19.03
CA ALA A 14 8.24 -7.51 20.17
C ALA A 14 9.60 -6.77 20.21
N LYS A 15 10.26 -6.60 19.06
CA LYS A 15 11.51 -5.84 18.94
C LYS A 15 11.35 -4.36 19.31
N LEU A 16 10.23 -3.74 18.93
CA LEU A 16 9.92 -2.36 19.33
C LEU A 16 9.66 -2.25 20.84
N GLY A 17 9.08 -3.30 21.44
CA GLY A 17 8.84 -3.40 22.87
C GLY A 17 8.02 -2.21 23.39
N ARG A 18 8.52 -1.54 24.43
CA ARG A 18 7.86 -0.38 25.06
C ARG A 18 7.73 0.86 24.16
N ARG A 19 8.37 0.89 22.99
CA ARG A 19 8.24 1.99 22.02
C ARG A 19 6.98 1.86 21.16
N TYR A 20 6.37 0.68 21.12
CA TYR A 20 5.16 0.42 20.37
C TYR A 20 3.94 0.49 21.28
N HIS A 21 2.97 1.34 20.93
CA HIS A 21 1.71 1.48 21.62
C HIS A 21 0.57 1.25 20.64
N ALA A 22 -0.23 0.19 20.86
CA ALA A 22 -1.42 -0.10 20.07
C ALA A 22 -2.65 0.60 20.65
N GLY A 23 -3.66 0.86 19.81
CA GLY A 23 -4.95 1.40 20.23
C GLY A 23 -4.88 2.81 20.83
N VAL A 24 -3.88 3.59 20.41
CA VAL A 24 -3.68 4.96 20.92
C VAL A 24 -4.58 5.95 20.21
N THR A 25 -4.94 7.03 20.88
CA THR A 25 -5.62 8.18 20.28
C THR A 25 -4.74 9.41 20.40
N LEU A 26 -4.41 10.03 19.26
CA LEU A 26 -3.70 11.30 19.23
C LEU A 26 -4.63 12.42 19.72
N GLU A 27 -4.21 13.20 20.72
CA GLU A 27 -5.00 14.33 21.25
C GLU A 27 -4.48 15.68 20.77
N ARG A 28 -3.17 15.88 20.81
CA ARG A 28 -2.55 17.15 20.46
C ARG A 28 -1.08 16.98 20.06
N ILE A 29 -0.71 17.71 19.02
CA ILE A 29 0.69 18.00 18.72
C ILE A 29 1.01 19.35 19.36
N GLU A 30 1.99 19.38 20.25
CA GLU A 30 2.48 20.62 20.87
C GLU A 30 3.63 21.15 20.03
N ALA A 31 3.58 22.46 19.76
CA ALA A 31 4.63 23.18 19.07
C ALA A 31 4.97 24.46 19.84
N ASP A 32 6.23 24.86 19.78
CA ASP A 32 6.73 26.15 20.25
C ASP A 32 7.16 27.03 19.06
N GLY A 33 7.79 28.18 19.35
CA GLY A 33 8.27 29.09 18.30
C GLY A 33 9.40 28.53 17.42
N GLN A 34 9.90 27.31 17.68
CA GLN A 34 10.97 26.64 16.94
C GLN A 34 10.51 25.35 16.24
N GLY A 35 9.33 24.82 16.57
CA GLY A 35 8.76 23.65 15.90
C GLY A 35 7.98 22.74 16.83
N VAL A 36 7.86 21.46 16.47
CA VAL A 36 7.22 20.45 17.33
C VAL A 36 8.04 20.28 18.61
N ALA A 37 7.37 20.29 19.76
CA ALA A 37 7.98 20.11 21.07
C ALA A 37 7.53 18.80 21.75
N ALA A 38 6.29 18.37 21.53
CA ALA A 38 5.76 17.15 22.15
C ALA A 38 4.48 16.60 21.50
N LEU A 39 4.14 15.38 21.89
CA LEU A 39 2.90 14.69 21.58
C LEU A 39 2.07 14.47 22.85
N ARG A 40 0.79 14.84 22.84
CA ARG A 40 -0.21 14.34 23.80
C ARG A 40 -1.09 13.30 23.14
N TRP A 41 -1.23 12.16 23.79
CA TRP A 41 -2.01 11.03 23.29
C TRP A 41 -2.60 10.24 24.46
N ARG A 42 -3.66 9.46 24.22
CA ARG A 42 -4.17 8.48 25.18
C ARG A 42 -3.72 7.08 24.80
N ASP A 43 -3.27 6.32 25.78
CA ASP A 43 -3.08 4.88 25.61
C ASP A 43 -4.42 4.14 25.48
N ALA A 44 -4.37 2.85 25.14
CA ALA A 44 -5.57 2.04 24.98
C ALA A 44 -6.44 1.93 26.25
N GLY A 45 -5.88 2.25 27.43
CA GLY A 45 -6.61 2.32 28.69
C GLY A 45 -7.20 3.70 28.98
N GLY A 46 -7.05 4.67 28.06
CA GLY A 46 -7.56 6.03 28.20
C GLY A 46 -6.67 6.98 29.01
N ARG A 47 -5.52 6.50 29.51
CA ARG A 47 -4.60 7.33 30.29
C ARG A 47 -3.85 8.27 29.36
N GLN A 48 -3.79 9.54 29.75
CA GLN A 48 -3.08 10.56 29.01
C GLN A 48 -1.56 10.37 29.14
N GLN A 49 -0.89 10.53 28.02
CA GLN A 49 0.55 10.41 27.84
C GLN A 49 1.08 11.71 27.24
N HIS A 50 2.29 12.06 27.62
CA HIS A 50 3.04 13.18 27.07
C HIS A 50 4.40 12.66 26.62
N THR A 51 4.78 12.94 25.37
CA THR A 51 6.02 12.46 24.79
C THR A 51 6.76 13.62 24.13
N PRO A 52 7.83 14.15 24.73
CA PRO A 52 8.67 15.16 24.11
C PRO A 52 9.26 14.65 22.80
N CYS A 53 9.16 15.43 21.73
CA CYS A 53 9.69 15.09 20.42
C CYS A 53 9.89 16.34 19.57
N ALA A 54 10.91 16.34 18.71
CA ALA A 54 11.18 17.44 17.79
C ALA A 54 10.52 17.24 16.41
N MET A 55 10.03 16.03 16.13
CA MET A 55 9.46 15.64 14.84
C MET A 55 8.42 14.54 15.03
N ILE A 56 7.39 14.55 14.18
CA ILE A 56 6.33 13.54 14.15
C ILE A 56 6.17 13.05 12.71
N GLY A 57 6.28 11.74 12.52
CA GLY A 57 5.85 11.08 11.29
C GLY A 57 4.40 10.64 11.42
N MET A 58 3.55 11.01 10.47
CA MET A 58 2.14 10.62 10.43
C MET A 58 1.85 9.89 9.13
N GLY A 59 0.98 8.89 9.20
CA GLY A 59 0.50 8.16 8.02
C GLY A 59 -0.93 7.69 8.26
N TRP A 60 -1.82 8.01 7.32
CA TRP A 60 -3.21 7.57 7.32
C TRP A 60 -3.45 6.69 6.10
N HIS A 61 -3.40 5.37 6.32
CA HIS A 61 -3.56 4.36 5.28
C HIS A 61 -2.59 4.56 4.09
N LEU A 62 -2.78 3.75 3.06
CA LEU A 62 -2.08 3.88 1.78
C LEU A 62 -3.11 4.32 0.75
N ARG A 63 -2.73 5.26 -0.13
CA ARG A 63 -3.49 5.63 -1.31
C ARG A 63 -2.66 5.28 -2.53
N ALA A 64 -3.30 4.69 -3.54
CA ALA A 64 -2.61 4.36 -4.78
C ALA A 64 -2.17 5.64 -5.50
N GLU A 65 -0.98 5.62 -6.11
CA GLU A 65 -0.53 6.69 -6.99
C GLU A 65 -1.15 6.45 -8.37
N THR A 66 -2.20 7.21 -8.69
CA THR A 66 -2.97 7.01 -9.93
C THR A 66 -2.97 8.24 -10.82
N HIS A 67 -2.15 9.26 -10.55
CA HIS A 67 -2.20 10.51 -11.30
C HIS A 67 -1.76 10.34 -12.75
N LEU A 68 -0.73 9.50 -12.99
CA LEU A 68 -0.31 9.21 -14.37
C LEU A 68 -1.40 8.46 -15.15
N ALA A 69 -2.13 7.53 -14.50
CA ALA A 69 -3.23 6.81 -15.13
C ALA A 69 -4.39 7.76 -15.50
N ASP A 70 -4.68 8.74 -14.65
CA ASP A 70 -5.67 9.78 -14.93
C ASP A 70 -5.24 10.69 -16.10
N LEU A 71 -3.99 11.16 -16.09
CA LEU A 71 -3.45 12.02 -17.16
C LEU A 71 -3.46 11.36 -18.55
N VAL A 72 -3.29 10.04 -18.63
CA VAL A 72 -3.37 9.30 -19.90
C VAL A 72 -4.78 8.84 -20.26
N GLY A 73 -5.80 9.24 -19.48
CA GLY A 73 -7.20 8.99 -19.77
C GLY A 73 -7.66 7.55 -19.50
N CYS A 74 -7.05 6.85 -18.55
CA CYS A 74 -7.54 5.53 -18.13
C CYS A 74 -8.96 5.64 -17.56
N THR A 75 -9.75 4.58 -17.72
CA THR A 75 -11.04 4.47 -17.04
C THR A 75 -10.83 4.14 -15.57
N PHE A 76 -11.60 4.74 -14.67
CA PHE A 76 -11.57 4.46 -13.24
C PHE A 76 -12.84 3.77 -12.77
N ILE A 77 -12.71 2.92 -11.75
CA ILE A 77 -13.82 2.28 -11.04
C ILE A 77 -13.64 2.52 -9.53
N TYR A 78 -14.75 2.67 -8.82
CA TYR A 78 -14.71 2.73 -7.36
C TYR A 78 -14.49 1.32 -6.81
N ASP A 79 -13.44 1.16 -6.01
CA ASP A 79 -13.12 -0.09 -5.34
C ASP A 79 -13.61 -0.03 -3.89
N GLU A 80 -14.61 -0.85 -3.57
CA GLU A 80 -15.23 -0.89 -2.24
C GLU A 80 -14.29 -1.43 -1.16
N GLN A 81 -13.33 -2.30 -1.53
CA GLN A 81 -12.39 -2.89 -0.58
C GLN A 81 -11.36 -1.85 -0.12
N TRP A 82 -10.87 -1.04 -1.06
CA TRP A 82 -9.89 0.02 -0.78
C TRP A 82 -10.52 1.39 -0.52
N GLN A 83 -11.85 1.50 -0.67
CA GLN A 83 -12.64 2.72 -0.54
C GLN A 83 -12.09 3.91 -1.35
N GLN A 84 -11.59 3.63 -2.56
CA GLN A 84 -10.96 4.63 -3.43
C GLN A 84 -11.24 4.34 -4.90
N TRP A 85 -11.11 5.38 -5.74
CA TRP A 85 -11.13 5.23 -7.19
C TRP A 85 -9.80 4.66 -7.68
N LEU A 86 -9.85 3.55 -8.41
CA LEU A 86 -8.70 2.88 -8.99
C LEU A 86 -8.83 2.80 -10.52
N PRO A 87 -7.72 2.88 -11.27
CA PRO A 87 -7.77 2.66 -12.69
C PRO A 87 -8.19 1.22 -12.97
N LYS A 88 -9.09 1.06 -13.94
CA LYS A 88 -9.55 -0.24 -14.42
C LYS A 88 -8.43 -0.85 -15.26
N ALA A 89 -7.92 -2.00 -14.83
CA ALA A 89 -6.98 -2.80 -15.59
C ALA A 89 -7.40 -4.28 -15.60
N ASP A 90 -6.98 -5.04 -16.62
CA ASP A 90 -7.06 -6.50 -16.62
C ASP A 90 -6.05 -7.12 -15.64
N GLU A 91 -6.09 -8.45 -15.48
CA GLU A 91 -5.18 -9.19 -14.57
C GLU A 91 -3.70 -9.06 -14.96
N MET A 92 -3.42 -8.64 -16.19
CA MET A 92 -2.09 -8.44 -16.72
C MET A 92 -1.65 -6.97 -16.67
N GLY A 93 -2.51 -6.06 -16.20
CA GLY A 93 -2.22 -4.63 -16.09
C GLY A 93 -2.63 -3.79 -17.31
N ARG A 94 -3.37 -4.32 -18.30
CA ARG A 94 -3.83 -3.53 -19.45
C ARG A 94 -4.96 -2.59 -19.04
N ALA A 95 -4.78 -1.28 -19.28
CA ALA A 95 -5.78 -0.26 -19.00
C ALA A 95 -6.47 0.29 -20.27
N GLY A 96 -6.26 -0.37 -21.42
CA GLY A 96 -6.75 0.06 -22.73
C GLY A 96 -5.85 1.08 -23.41
N ASN A 97 -6.11 1.37 -24.69
CA ASN A 97 -5.40 2.39 -25.48
C ASN A 97 -3.85 2.28 -25.46
N GLY A 98 -3.31 1.08 -25.36
CA GLY A 98 -1.86 0.85 -25.28
C GLY A 98 -1.22 1.26 -23.95
N VAL A 99 -2.02 1.52 -22.91
CA VAL A 99 -1.54 1.82 -21.55
C VAL A 99 -1.49 0.54 -20.71
N TYR A 100 -0.36 0.34 -20.04
CA TYR A 100 -0.12 -0.76 -19.11
C TYR A 100 0.27 -0.18 -17.76
N LEU A 101 -0.40 -0.64 -16.72
CA LEU A 101 -0.22 -0.18 -15.36
C LEU A 101 0.51 -1.25 -14.54
N ALA A 102 1.41 -0.79 -13.67
CA ALA A 102 2.21 -1.62 -12.79
C ALA A 102 2.38 -0.95 -11.43
N GLY A 103 2.89 -1.70 -10.46
CA GLY A 103 3.19 -1.15 -9.15
C GLY A 103 1.97 -0.92 -8.28
N ASP A 104 2.11 0.03 -7.35
CA ASP A 104 1.07 0.46 -6.42
C ASP A 104 0.01 1.37 -7.06
N GLY A 105 0.26 1.87 -8.27
CA GLY A 105 -0.73 2.57 -9.10
C GLY A 105 -1.81 1.66 -9.71
N VAL A 106 -1.63 0.34 -9.63
CA VAL A 106 -2.67 -0.65 -9.99
C VAL A 106 -3.49 -0.99 -8.75
N ARG A 107 -2.82 -1.50 -7.70
CA ARG A 107 -3.41 -1.95 -6.43
C ARG A 107 -2.39 -1.90 -5.30
N LEU A 108 -2.88 -1.80 -4.06
CA LEU A 108 -2.07 -1.69 -2.84
C LEU A 108 -1.67 -3.06 -2.24
N LEU A 109 -0.93 -3.86 -3.00
CA LEU A 109 -0.51 -5.22 -2.58
C LEU A 109 0.89 -5.30 -1.95
N GLY A 110 1.52 -4.14 -1.71
CA GLY A 110 2.88 -4.03 -1.21
C GLY A 110 3.94 -4.35 -2.27
N ALA A 111 5.22 -4.35 -1.86
CA ALA A 111 6.36 -4.47 -2.77
C ALA A 111 6.35 -5.75 -3.63
N ASP A 112 6.02 -6.90 -3.04
CA ASP A 112 5.90 -8.18 -3.77
C ASP A 112 4.85 -8.08 -4.88
N GLY A 113 3.70 -7.46 -4.58
CA GLY A 113 2.60 -7.27 -5.53
C GLY A 113 2.97 -6.29 -6.64
N ALA A 114 3.65 -5.19 -6.31
CA ALA A 114 4.15 -4.22 -7.26
C ALA A 114 5.13 -4.84 -8.27
N GLU A 115 6.04 -5.70 -7.79
CA GLU A 115 7.00 -6.40 -8.63
C GLU A 115 6.32 -7.40 -9.59
N ILE A 116 5.35 -8.17 -9.09
CA ILE A 116 4.54 -9.08 -9.90
C ILE A 116 3.74 -8.32 -10.96
N ALA A 117 3.06 -7.24 -10.57
CA ALA A 117 2.30 -6.40 -11.49
C ALA A 117 3.19 -5.83 -12.61
N GLY A 118 4.42 -5.41 -12.29
CA GLY A 118 5.39 -4.97 -13.28
C GLY A 118 5.76 -6.05 -14.30
N ARG A 119 6.01 -7.28 -13.85
CA ARG A 119 6.29 -8.40 -14.76
C ARG A 119 5.11 -8.73 -15.66
N LEU A 120 3.90 -8.72 -15.11
CA LEU A 120 2.68 -8.98 -15.87
C LEU A 120 2.43 -7.88 -16.92
N ALA A 121 2.54 -6.61 -16.54
CA ALA A 121 2.39 -5.47 -17.45
C ALA A 121 3.42 -5.51 -18.59
N ALA A 122 4.68 -5.83 -18.28
CA ALA A 122 5.73 -6.00 -19.28
C ALA A 122 5.45 -7.18 -20.22
N ALA A 123 4.99 -8.32 -19.69
CA ALA A 123 4.63 -9.48 -20.49
C ALA A 123 3.45 -9.19 -21.43
N ALA A 124 2.44 -8.45 -20.94
CA ALA A 124 1.33 -7.98 -21.75
C ALA A 124 1.80 -7.06 -22.88
N CYS A 125 2.59 -6.04 -22.55
CA CYS A 125 3.11 -5.10 -23.53
C CYS A 125 3.93 -5.80 -24.63
N LEU A 126 4.84 -6.71 -24.25
CA LEU A 126 5.61 -7.49 -25.22
C LEU A 126 4.70 -8.34 -26.12
N SER A 127 3.71 -9.02 -25.54
CA SER A 127 2.76 -9.86 -26.28
C SER A 127 1.94 -9.04 -27.28
N ASP A 128 1.43 -7.89 -26.86
CA ASP A 128 0.57 -7.03 -27.66
C ASP A 128 1.35 -6.34 -28.79
N LEU A 129 2.66 -6.12 -28.61
CA LEU A 129 3.58 -5.67 -29.64
C LEU A 129 4.06 -6.80 -30.58
N GLY A 130 3.64 -8.05 -30.36
CA GLY A 130 4.04 -9.20 -31.17
C GLY A 130 5.43 -9.76 -30.85
N TYR A 131 6.05 -9.36 -29.74
CA TYR A 131 7.31 -9.92 -29.26
C TYR A 131 7.07 -11.18 -28.41
N ARG A 132 8.13 -11.98 -28.25
CA ARG A 132 8.11 -13.13 -27.35
C ARG A 132 8.00 -12.64 -25.90
N ALA A 133 6.85 -12.88 -25.28
CA ALA A 133 6.60 -12.57 -23.88
C ALA A 133 7.05 -13.72 -22.93
N PRO A 134 7.51 -13.41 -21.71
CA PRO A 134 7.74 -14.40 -20.67
C PRO A 134 6.41 -15.02 -20.19
N PRO A 135 6.43 -16.27 -19.66
CA PRO A 135 5.22 -16.93 -19.18
C PRO A 135 4.65 -16.25 -17.93
N ALA A 136 3.38 -15.86 -17.98
CA ALA A 136 2.71 -15.10 -16.91
C ALA A 136 2.03 -15.99 -15.84
N SER A 137 1.83 -17.28 -16.10
CA SER A 137 0.98 -18.16 -15.26
C SER A 137 1.47 -18.33 -13.81
N ALA A 138 2.79 -18.25 -13.58
CA ALA A 138 3.34 -18.31 -12.23
C ALA A 138 3.07 -17.02 -11.45
N ASP A 139 3.14 -15.88 -12.13
CA ASP A 139 2.93 -14.56 -11.54
C ASP A 139 1.44 -14.29 -11.30
N LEU A 140 0.55 -14.67 -12.22
CA LEU A 140 -0.90 -14.61 -12.02
C LEU A 140 -1.34 -15.39 -10.77
N ARG A 141 -0.84 -16.64 -10.60
CA ARG A 141 -1.10 -17.44 -9.39
C ARG A 141 -0.50 -16.85 -8.11
N LYS A 142 0.58 -16.06 -8.20
CA LYS A 142 1.11 -15.34 -7.04
C LYS A 142 0.22 -14.14 -6.72
N LEU A 143 -0.21 -13.39 -7.73
CA LEU A 143 -1.06 -12.21 -7.59
C LEU A 143 -2.40 -12.58 -6.95
N GLU A 144 -3.06 -13.63 -7.44
CA GLU A 144 -4.32 -14.13 -6.88
C GLU A 144 -4.20 -14.46 -5.38
N ARG A 145 -3.07 -15.06 -4.98
CA ARG A 145 -2.80 -15.35 -3.55
C ARG A 145 -2.56 -14.10 -2.71
N LEU A 146 -2.04 -13.03 -3.30
CA LEU A 146 -1.87 -11.74 -2.64
C LEU A 146 -3.22 -11.03 -2.50
N ASP A 147 -4.04 -11.02 -3.55
CA ASP A 147 -5.39 -10.44 -3.53
C ASP A 147 -6.27 -11.08 -2.47
N LEU A 148 -6.25 -12.41 -2.34
CA LEU A 148 -6.99 -13.14 -1.30
C LEU A 148 -6.57 -12.79 0.13
N PHE A 149 -5.36 -12.29 0.33
CA PHE A 149 -4.87 -11.88 1.65
C PHE A 149 -5.14 -10.41 1.95
N ALA A 150 -5.26 -9.58 0.91
CA ALA A 150 -5.58 -8.16 1.05
C ALA A 150 -7.06 -7.92 1.38
N ARG A 151 -7.93 -8.91 1.10
CA ARG A 151 -9.33 -8.95 1.52
C ARG A 151 -9.46 -9.30 3.00
#